data_AF-A0A7Y4D4G4-F1
#
_entry.id   AF-A0A7Y4D4G4-F1
#
_cell.length_a   1.000
_cell.length_b   1.000
_cell.length_c   1.000
_cell.angle_alpha   90.00
_cell.angle_beta   90.00
_cell.angle_gamma   90.00
#
_symmetry.space_group_name_H-M   'P 1'
#
loop_
_entity.id
_entity.type
_entity.pdbx_description
1 polymer ?
#
loop_
_entity_poly.entity_id
_entity_poly.type
_entity_poly.pdbx_seq_one_letter_code
_entity_poly.pdbx_strand_id
1 'polypeptide(L)'
;MKNANITAVLSNELNFKNYDYFRKSINVFEKLKFTKPERNSLKAFYQKAKLMASSGQSLLGLEKELQLLLSSLRIDTAKKRWLKLKQKNKKVGSKKKNGRKPSLKVDLSVDEILESRRGTSQIGLGLESSVVIPKINSNDVVIDKHTDSNKIVDKHILYAAGWSLEGAFSK
;
A
#
# COMPACT_ATOMS: atom_id res chain seq x y z
N MET A 1 -28.36 16.49 -6.65
CA MET A 1 -27.74 15.67 -7.72
C MET A 1 -28.88 15.14 -8.57
N LYS A 2 -28.78 15.16 -9.91
CA LYS A 2 -29.81 14.56 -10.76
C LYS A 2 -29.87 13.07 -10.44
N ASN A 3 -31.06 12.56 -10.10
CA ASN A 3 -31.26 11.13 -9.94
C ASN A 3 -30.84 10.47 -11.25
N ALA A 4 -29.92 9.51 -11.19
CA ALA A 4 -29.56 8.72 -12.37
C ALA A 4 -30.84 8.06 -12.88
N ASN A 5 -31.05 8.07 -14.19
CA ASN A 5 -32.20 7.39 -14.76
C ASN A 5 -31.96 5.88 -14.66
N ILE A 6 -32.46 5.27 -13.57
CA ILE A 6 -32.14 3.90 -13.14
C ILE A 6 -32.42 2.89 -14.26
N THR A 7 -33.56 3.04 -14.94
CA THR A 7 -33.95 2.19 -16.08
C THR A 7 -32.93 2.27 -17.21
N ALA A 8 -32.43 3.47 -17.53
CA ALA A 8 -31.41 3.65 -18.56
C ALA A 8 -30.03 3.07 -18.16
N VAL A 9 -29.74 3.02 -16.84
CA VAL A 9 -28.52 2.38 -16.34
C VAL A 9 -28.60 0.87 -16.49
N LEU A 10 -29.75 0.28 -16.16
CA LEU A 10 -29.96 -1.17 -16.19
C LEU A 10 -30.15 -1.70 -17.62
N SER A 11 -30.71 -0.90 -18.54
CA SER A 11 -30.90 -1.32 -19.94
C SER A 11 -29.61 -1.38 -20.74
N ASN A 12 -28.55 -0.67 -20.31
CA ASN A 12 -27.29 -0.62 -21.04
C ASN A 12 -26.28 -1.64 -20.48
N GLU A 13 -26.11 -2.75 -21.19
CA GLU A 13 -25.17 -3.82 -20.86
C GLU A 13 -23.71 -3.35 -20.72
N LEU A 14 -23.32 -2.29 -21.44
CA LEU A 14 -21.96 -1.73 -21.37
C LEU A 14 -21.61 -1.26 -19.95
N ASN A 15 -22.61 -0.85 -19.16
CA ASN A 15 -22.41 -0.42 -17.78
C ASN A 15 -21.88 -1.55 -16.89
N PHE A 16 -22.16 -2.81 -17.23
CA PHE A 16 -21.77 -3.98 -16.44
C PHE A 16 -20.46 -4.64 -16.90
N LYS A 17 -19.78 -4.07 -17.91
CA LYS A 17 -18.44 -4.53 -18.34
C LYS A 17 -17.38 -4.32 -17.26
N ASN A 18 -17.39 -3.15 -16.63
CA ASN A 18 -16.49 -2.79 -15.54
C ASN A 18 -17.25 -2.07 -14.42
N TYR A 19 -16.84 -2.31 -13.18
CA TYR A 19 -17.38 -1.66 -12.00
C TYR A 19 -17.26 -0.14 -12.05
N ASP A 20 -16.20 0.38 -12.67
CA ASP A 20 -16.04 1.82 -12.82
C ASP A 20 -17.03 2.43 -13.83
N TYR A 21 -17.40 1.71 -14.89
CA TYR A 21 -18.46 2.14 -15.81
C TYR A 21 -19.82 2.18 -15.11
N PHE A 22 -20.14 1.13 -14.35
CA PHE A 22 -21.33 1.10 -13.50
C PHE A 22 -21.35 2.29 -12.52
N ARG A 23 -20.24 2.57 -11.84
CA ARG A 23 -20.15 3.72 -10.92
C ARG A 23 -20.32 5.06 -11.62
N LYS A 24 -19.86 5.20 -12.86
CA LYS A 24 -20.10 6.40 -13.69
C LYS A 24 -21.58 6.55 -14.02
N SER A 25 -22.24 5.48 -14.45
CA SER A 25 -23.63 5.53 -14.89
C SER A 25 -24.60 5.89 -13.76
N ILE A 26 -24.31 5.50 -12.51
CA ILE A 26 -25.09 5.90 -11.33
C ILE A 26 -24.66 7.25 -10.71
N ASN A 27 -23.77 8.02 -11.34
CA ASN A 27 -23.20 9.27 -10.81
C ASN A 27 -22.42 9.13 -9.48
N VAL A 28 -21.79 7.98 -9.24
CA VAL A 28 -21.02 7.64 -8.03
C VAL A 28 -19.50 7.55 -8.31
N PHE A 29 -19.04 8.24 -9.36
CA PHE A 29 -17.67 8.09 -9.86
C PHE A 29 -16.65 9.01 -9.19
N GLU A 30 -16.94 10.31 -9.06
CA GLU A 30 -15.90 11.28 -8.69
C GLU A 30 -16.03 11.83 -7.27
N LYS A 31 -14.89 11.94 -6.58
CA LYS A 31 -14.70 12.73 -5.34
C LYS A 31 -15.57 12.28 -4.16
N LEU A 32 -15.87 10.98 -4.08
CA LEU A 32 -16.61 10.37 -2.98
C LEU A 32 -15.76 9.32 -2.28
N LYS A 33 -15.77 9.35 -0.94
CA LYS A 33 -15.12 8.33 -0.10
C LYS A 33 -16.18 7.60 0.73
N PHE A 34 -16.65 6.47 0.19
CA PHE A 34 -17.56 5.57 0.87
C PHE A 34 -16.91 4.79 2.01
N THR A 35 -17.71 4.38 2.98
CA THR A 35 -17.31 3.41 4.00
C THR A 35 -17.14 2.01 3.38
N LYS A 36 -16.50 1.10 4.10
CA LYS A 36 -16.37 -0.31 3.68
C LYS A 36 -17.75 -0.96 3.40
N PRO A 37 -18.77 -0.85 4.27
CA PRO A 37 -20.08 -1.44 4.00
C PRO A 37 -20.78 -0.83 2.78
N GLU A 38 -20.79 0.50 2.64
CA GLU A 38 -21.36 1.20 1.47
C GLU A 38 -20.72 0.74 0.14
N ARG A 39 -19.41 0.53 0.15
CA ARG A 39 -18.68 -0.02 -1.00
C ARG A 39 -19.04 -1.47 -1.27
N ASN A 40 -19.16 -2.28 -0.21
CA ASN A 40 -19.44 -3.70 -0.33
C ASN A 40 -20.86 -3.93 -0.86
N SER A 41 -21.85 -3.14 -0.42
CA SER A 41 -23.22 -3.21 -0.95
C SER A 41 -23.26 -2.85 -2.44
N LEU A 42 -22.60 -1.75 -2.85
CA LEU A 42 -22.47 -1.38 -4.27
C LEU A 42 -21.81 -2.48 -5.11
N LYS A 43 -20.75 -3.10 -4.59
CA LYS A 43 -20.06 -4.20 -5.27
C LYS A 43 -20.93 -5.45 -5.35
N ALA A 44 -21.64 -5.81 -4.29
CA ALA A 44 -22.52 -6.96 -4.26
C ALA A 44 -23.64 -6.82 -5.29
N PHE A 45 -24.28 -5.64 -5.35
CA PHE A 45 -25.28 -5.33 -6.37
C PHE A 45 -24.69 -5.45 -7.78
N TYR A 46 -23.51 -4.85 -8.02
CA TYR A 46 -22.85 -4.93 -9.32
C TYR A 46 -22.58 -6.38 -9.74
N GLN A 47 -22.11 -7.23 -8.83
CA GLN A 47 -21.85 -8.64 -9.14
C GLN A 47 -23.15 -9.38 -9.47
N LYS A 48 -24.23 -9.17 -8.70
CA LYS A 48 -25.55 -9.74 -8.97
C LYS A 48 -26.07 -9.31 -10.36
N ALA A 49 -26.01 -8.02 -10.66
CA ALA A 49 -26.45 -7.48 -11.94
C ALA A 49 -25.58 -7.96 -13.11
N LYS A 50 -24.26 -8.06 -12.93
CA LYS A 50 -23.34 -8.59 -13.94
C LYS A 50 -23.63 -10.06 -14.25
N LEU A 51 -23.93 -10.87 -13.23
CA LEU A 51 -24.32 -12.26 -13.42
C LEU A 51 -25.62 -12.39 -14.20
N MET A 52 -26.65 -11.60 -13.85
CA MET A 52 -27.93 -11.57 -14.57
C MET A 52 -27.79 -11.09 -16.01
N ALA A 53 -26.95 -10.06 -16.25
CA ALA A 53 -26.65 -9.59 -17.59
C ALA A 53 -25.94 -10.68 -18.43
N SER A 54 -25.03 -11.43 -17.81
CA SER A 54 -24.30 -12.51 -18.49
C SER A 54 -25.19 -13.73 -18.77
N SER A 55 -26.21 -13.97 -17.95
CA SER A 55 -27.18 -15.07 -18.14
C SER A 55 -28.36 -14.71 -19.03
N GLY A 56 -28.43 -13.48 -19.55
CA GLY A 56 -29.54 -13.00 -20.38
C GLY A 56 -30.87 -12.80 -19.64
N GLN A 57 -30.83 -12.75 -18.31
CA GLN A 57 -32.01 -12.48 -17.48
C GLN A 57 -32.36 -11.00 -17.48
N SER A 58 -33.66 -10.69 -17.37
CA SER A 58 -34.14 -9.31 -17.31
C SER A 58 -33.65 -8.59 -16.04
N LEU A 59 -32.97 -7.45 -16.24
CA LEU A 59 -32.46 -6.59 -15.17
C LEU A 59 -33.53 -5.66 -14.57
N LEU A 60 -34.74 -5.57 -15.17
CA LEU A 60 -35.81 -4.69 -14.67
C LEU A 60 -36.22 -5.02 -13.22
N GLY A 61 -36.13 -6.29 -12.81
CA GLY A 61 -36.43 -6.69 -11.43
C GLY A 61 -35.52 -6.06 -10.38
N LEU A 62 -34.35 -5.55 -10.77
CA LEU A 62 -33.37 -4.93 -9.88
C LEU A 62 -33.55 -3.41 -9.70
N GLU A 63 -34.53 -2.79 -10.37
CA GLU A 63 -34.77 -1.34 -10.29
C GLU A 63 -35.01 -0.88 -8.86
N LYS A 64 -35.95 -1.54 -8.17
CA LYS A 64 -36.29 -1.21 -6.77
C LYS A 64 -35.10 -1.43 -5.83
N GLU A 65 -34.34 -2.51 -6.04
CA GLU A 65 -33.14 -2.79 -5.25
C GLU A 65 -32.07 -1.70 -5.44
N LEU A 66 -31.83 -1.26 -6.68
CA LEU A 66 -30.88 -0.19 -6.96
C LEU A 66 -31.36 1.13 -6.36
N GLN A 67 -32.64 1.43 -6.44
CA GLN A 67 -33.22 2.65 -5.88
C GLN A 67 -33.06 2.71 -4.36
N LEU A 68 -33.37 1.61 -3.65
CA LEU A 68 -33.16 1.48 -2.21
C LEU A 68 -31.67 1.58 -1.85
N LEU A 69 -30.80 0.99 -2.65
CA LEU A 69 -29.36 1.09 -2.43
C LEU A 69 -28.89 2.54 -2.57
N LEU A 70 -29.31 3.24 -3.61
CA LEU A 70 -28.94 4.64 -3.85
C LEU A 70 -29.46 5.57 -2.77
N SER A 71 -30.68 5.35 -2.24
CA SER A 71 -31.21 6.14 -1.13
C SER A 71 -30.49 5.87 0.19
N SER A 72 -29.99 4.64 0.41
CA SER A 72 -29.19 4.30 1.60
C SER A 72 -27.79 4.96 1.60
N LEU A 73 -27.28 5.35 0.43
CA LEU A 73 -25.94 5.93 0.31
C LEU A 73 -25.90 7.36 0.85
N ARG A 74 -25.06 7.57 1.85
CA ARG A 74 -24.84 8.90 2.45
C ARG A 74 -23.86 9.75 1.63
N ILE A 75 -24.27 10.17 0.44
CA ILE A 75 -23.40 10.85 -0.55
C ILE A 75 -22.72 12.10 0.03
N ASP A 76 -23.44 12.96 0.74
CA ASP A 76 -22.88 14.19 1.32
C ASP A 76 -21.79 13.89 2.36
N THR A 77 -22.01 12.85 3.17
CA THR A 77 -21.02 12.42 4.15
C THR A 77 -19.78 11.84 3.46
N ALA A 78 -19.95 11.08 2.38
CA ALA A 78 -18.86 10.54 1.58
C ALA A 78 -18.03 11.65 0.90
N LYS A 79 -18.67 12.73 0.45
CA LYS A 79 -18.01 13.92 -0.10
C LYS A 79 -17.19 14.64 0.98
N LYS A 80 -17.76 14.87 2.16
CA LYS A 80 -17.05 15.45 3.32
C LYS A 80 -15.82 14.61 3.71
N ARG A 81 -15.93 13.27 3.74
CA ARG A 81 -14.80 12.37 4.01
C ARG A 81 -13.69 12.49 2.97
N TRP A 82 -14.05 12.59 1.68
CA TRP A 82 -13.08 12.77 0.60
C TRP A 82 -12.30 14.09 0.75
N LEU A 83 -13.00 15.20 1.04
CA LEU A 83 -12.38 16.51 1.28
C LEU A 83 -11.40 16.47 2.46
N LYS A 84 -11.78 15.87 3.59
CA LYS A 84 -10.89 15.69 4.76
C LYS A 84 -9.63 14.89 4.40
N LEU A 85 -9.76 13.83 3.62
CA LEU A 85 -8.61 13.04 3.16
C LEU A 85 -7.68 13.86 2.25
N LYS A 86 -8.25 14.64 1.31
CA LYS A 86 -7.47 15.52 0.45
C LYS A 86 -6.69 16.55 1.25
N GLN A 87 -7.32 17.17 2.25
CA GLN A 87 -6.66 18.12 3.15
C GLN A 87 -5.56 17.47 4.00
N LYS A 88 -5.79 16.27 4.54
CA LYS A 88 -4.78 15.50 5.29
C LYS A 88 -3.55 15.20 4.41
N ASN A 89 -3.77 14.72 3.19
CA ASN A 89 -2.69 14.37 2.27
C ASN A 89 -1.86 15.60 1.85
N LYS A 90 -2.52 16.75 1.63
CA LYS A 90 -1.82 18.03 1.40
C LYS A 90 -0.88 18.40 2.56
N LYS A 91 -1.35 18.26 3.81
CA LYS A 91 -0.55 18.54 5.02
C LYS A 91 0.62 17.54 5.22
N VAL A 92 0.46 16.29 4.83
CA VAL A 92 1.54 15.28 4.93
C VAL A 92 2.60 15.51 3.84
N GLY A 93 2.17 15.84 2.62
CA GLY A 93 3.08 16.17 1.52
C GLY A 93 3.95 17.39 1.82
N SER A 94 3.41 18.41 2.51
CA SER A 94 4.21 19.55 2.96
C SER A 94 5.18 19.18 4.08
N LYS A 95 4.80 18.31 5.03
CA LYS A 95 5.69 17.84 6.11
C LYS A 95 6.85 16.98 5.60
N LYS A 96 6.68 16.20 4.53
CA LYS A 96 7.75 15.38 3.95
C LYS A 96 8.84 16.18 3.22
N LYS A 97 8.58 17.44 2.86
CA LYS A 97 9.60 18.34 2.29
C LYS A 97 10.61 18.83 3.33
N ASN A 98 10.25 18.77 4.61
CA ASN A 98 11.23 18.91 5.68
C ASN A 98 11.87 17.53 5.84
N GLY A 99 12.88 17.25 5.01
CA GLY A 99 13.68 16.04 5.11
C GLY A 99 14.12 15.82 6.56
N ARG A 100 14.33 14.56 6.94
CA ARG A 100 15.04 14.25 8.19
C ARG A 100 16.28 15.15 8.21
N LYS A 101 16.43 15.98 9.24
CA LYS A 101 17.69 16.69 9.45
C LYS A 101 18.78 15.62 9.36
N PRO A 102 19.83 15.79 8.54
CA PRO A 102 20.94 14.86 8.57
C PRO A 102 21.34 14.67 10.04
N SER A 103 21.55 13.42 10.45
CA SER A 103 22.13 13.14 11.76
C SER A 103 23.33 14.05 11.93
N LEU A 104 23.47 14.72 13.09
CA LEU A 104 24.61 15.58 13.38
C LEU A 104 25.87 14.89 12.86
N LYS A 105 26.43 15.40 11.76
CA LYS A 105 27.82 15.13 11.45
C LYS A 105 28.53 15.86 12.56
N VAL A 106 29.10 15.12 13.49
CA VAL A 106 30.09 15.70 14.39
C VAL A 106 31.21 16.12 13.45
N ASP A 107 31.43 17.43 13.33
CA ASP A 107 32.57 17.97 12.58
C ASP A 107 33.81 17.65 13.41
N LEU A 108 34.27 16.39 13.31
CA LEU A 108 35.53 15.97 13.89
C LEU A 108 36.65 16.71 13.15
N SER A 109 37.54 17.30 13.92
CA SER A 109 38.76 17.90 13.37
C SER A 109 39.59 16.83 12.65
N VAL A 110 40.41 17.26 11.70
CA VAL A 110 41.28 16.34 10.94
C VAL A 110 42.16 15.54 11.91
N ASP A 111 42.59 16.15 13.01
CA ASP A 111 43.41 15.50 14.03
C ASP A 111 42.64 14.42 14.80
N GLU A 112 41.39 14.67 15.21
CA GLU A 112 40.55 13.65 15.85
C GLU A 112 40.25 12.46 14.91
N ILE A 113 40.11 12.73 13.60
CA ILE A 113 39.92 11.68 12.59
C ILE A 113 41.18 10.84 12.46
N LEU A 114 42.36 11.46 12.47
CA LEU A 114 43.63 10.75 12.39
C LEU A 114 43.90 9.93 13.66
N GLU A 115 43.61 10.50 14.83
CA GLU A 115 43.83 9.88 16.13
C GLU A 115 42.95 8.65 16.35
N SER A 116 41.69 8.71 15.92
CA SER A 116 40.78 7.55 15.93
C SER A 116 41.21 6.41 15.00
N ARG A 117 42.04 6.69 13.99
CA ARG A 117 42.55 5.71 13.00
C ARG A 117 43.93 5.16 13.32
N ARG A 118 44.69 5.79 14.23
CA ARG A 118 46.07 5.35 14.59
C ARG A 118 46.11 3.99 15.28
N GLY A 119 44.99 3.51 15.84
CA GLY A 119 44.91 2.23 16.57
C GLY A 119 44.34 1.04 15.78
N THR A 120 43.99 1.21 14.50
CA THR A 120 43.37 0.14 13.71
C THR A 120 44.42 -0.59 12.87
N SER A 121 44.48 -1.92 12.97
CA SER A 121 45.35 -2.76 12.13
C SER A 121 45.03 -2.54 10.64
N GLN A 122 46.04 -2.18 9.87
CA GLN A 122 45.94 -1.89 8.44
C GLN A 122 46.62 -3.01 7.65
N ILE A 123 45.88 -3.69 6.77
CA ILE A 123 46.47 -4.61 5.77
C ILE A 123 46.20 -4.01 4.38
N GLY A 124 47.25 -3.50 3.73
CA GLY A 124 47.18 -2.84 2.42
C GLY A 124 46.55 -1.44 2.44
N LEU A 125 45.81 -1.09 1.38
CA LEU A 125 45.16 0.23 1.20
C LEU A 125 43.81 0.37 1.95
N GLY A 126 43.42 -0.61 2.75
CA GLY A 126 42.13 -0.64 3.45
C GLY A 126 42.24 -0.85 4.97
N LEU A 127 41.18 -0.48 5.69
CA LEU A 127 41.01 -0.72 7.13
C LEU A 127 40.42 -2.13 7.35
N GLU A 128 41.01 -2.91 8.25
CA GLU A 128 40.38 -4.16 8.70
C GLU A 128 39.40 -3.91 9.86
N SER A 129 38.34 -4.71 9.89
CA SER A 129 37.47 -4.80 11.07
C SER A 129 38.27 -5.39 12.23
N SER A 130 38.54 -4.60 13.27
CA SER A 130 39.11 -5.09 14.54
C SER A 130 38.11 -5.90 15.38
N VAL A 131 36.86 -6.02 14.93
CA VAL A 131 35.82 -6.77 15.63
C VAL A 131 36.01 -8.27 15.38
N VAL A 132 36.56 -8.94 16.38
CA VAL A 132 36.53 -10.41 16.46
C VAL A 132 35.10 -10.82 16.83
N ILE A 133 34.31 -11.24 15.85
CA ILE A 133 32.97 -11.78 16.11
C ILE A 133 33.14 -13.20 16.68
N PRO A 134 32.76 -13.46 17.93
CA PRO A 134 32.86 -14.80 18.49
C PRO A 134 31.93 -15.74 17.72
N LYS A 135 32.44 -16.90 17.30
CA LYS A 135 31.62 -17.97 16.73
C LYS A 135 30.84 -18.63 17.86
N ILE A 136 29.59 -18.21 18.03
CA ILE A 136 28.67 -18.80 19.01
C ILE A 136 27.99 -20.01 18.35
N ASN A 137 27.90 -21.12 19.08
CA ASN A 137 27.20 -22.31 18.61
C ASN A 137 25.69 -22.02 18.59
N SER A 138 24.98 -22.47 17.56
CA SER A 138 23.54 -22.18 17.42
C SER A 138 22.71 -22.70 18.59
N ASN A 139 23.20 -23.76 19.25
CA ASN A 139 22.55 -24.37 20.40
C ASN A 139 22.66 -23.51 21.68
N ASP A 140 23.62 -22.58 21.72
CA ASP A 140 23.84 -21.68 22.87
C ASP A 140 23.06 -20.36 22.74
N VAL A 141 22.37 -20.15 21.60
CA VAL A 141 21.58 -18.94 21.34
C VAL A 141 20.17 -19.14 21.88
N VAL A 142 19.88 -18.54 23.04
CA VAL A 142 18.53 -18.50 23.61
C VAL A 142 17.72 -17.40 22.95
N ILE A 143 16.69 -17.77 22.21
CA ILE A 143 15.76 -16.83 21.59
C ILE A 143 14.88 -16.21 22.68
N ASP A 144 14.96 -14.89 22.87
CA ASP A 144 14.09 -14.17 23.82
C ASP A 144 12.62 -14.22 23.38
N LYS A 145 11.70 -14.12 24.33
CA LYS A 145 10.23 -14.13 24.12
C LYS A 145 9.72 -13.03 23.20
N HIS A 146 10.53 -12.01 22.93
CA HIS A 146 10.21 -10.89 22.04
C HIS A 146 10.89 -10.99 20.66
N THR A 147 11.66 -12.05 20.41
CA THR A 147 12.34 -12.26 19.13
C THR A 147 11.45 -13.09 18.21
N ASP A 148 10.60 -12.41 17.44
CA ASP A 148 9.82 -13.08 16.40
C ASP A 148 10.74 -13.47 15.23
N SER A 149 10.80 -14.78 14.92
CA SER A 149 11.46 -15.31 13.72
C SER A 149 10.63 -15.00 12.47
N ASN A 150 10.42 -13.72 12.21
CA ASN A 150 9.88 -13.29 10.94
C ASN A 150 10.91 -13.64 9.88
N LYS A 151 10.60 -14.64 9.04
CA LYS A 151 11.30 -14.87 7.78
C LYS A 151 11.32 -13.53 7.04
N ILE A 152 12.49 -12.88 7.05
CA ILE A 152 12.75 -11.72 6.23
C ILE A 152 12.72 -12.24 4.81
N VAL A 153 11.55 -12.17 4.18
CA VAL A 153 11.46 -12.23 2.74
C VAL A 153 12.02 -10.91 2.28
N ASP A 154 13.30 -10.89 1.87
CA ASP A 154 13.90 -9.72 1.25
C ASP A 154 13.04 -9.33 0.06
N LYS A 155 12.25 -8.27 0.22
CA LYS A 155 11.35 -7.80 -0.84
C LYS A 155 12.13 -7.21 -2.01
N HIS A 156 13.38 -6.80 -1.78
CA HIS A 156 14.24 -6.14 -2.76
C HIS A 156 15.71 -6.46 -2.48
N ILE A 157 16.19 -7.61 -2.96
CA ILE A 157 17.63 -7.76 -3.19
C ILE A 157 17.90 -6.98 -4.48
N LEU A 158 18.49 -5.79 -4.36
CA LEU A 158 19.11 -5.13 -5.51
C LEU A 158 20.21 -6.08 -5.99
N TYR A 159 19.96 -6.81 -7.08
CA TYR A 159 21.00 -7.57 -7.74
C TYR A 159 22.10 -6.59 -8.13
N ALA A 160 23.21 -6.60 -7.39
CA ALA A 160 24.47 -6.14 -7.95
C ALA A 160 24.73 -7.03 -9.18
N ALA A 161 24.99 -6.41 -10.33
CA ALA A 161 25.18 -7.13 -11.57
C ALA A 161 26.29 -8.20 -11.39
N GLY A 162 25.91 -9.47 -11.54
CA GLY A 162 26.85 -10.59 -11.67
C GLY A 162 26.90 -11.64 -10.55
N TRP A 163 26.08 -11.56 -9.49
CA TRP A 163 26.06 -12.59 -8.44
C TRP A 163 24.73 -13.35 -8.47
N SER A 164 24.76 -14.62 -8.90
CA SER A 164 23.62 -15.54 -8.82
C SER A 164 23.61 -16.29 -7.50
N LEU A 165 22.42 -16.44 -6.89
CA LEU A 165 22.18 -17.20 -5.66
C LEU A 165 22.34 -18.73 -5.83
N GLU A 166 22.51 -19.20 -7.05
CA GLU A 166 22.60 -20.62 -7.38
C GLU A 166 23.96 -21.16 -6.93
N GLY A 167 23.95 -22.09 -5.97
CA GLY A 167 25.15 -22.74 -5.41
C GLY A 167 25.75 -22.10 -4.15
N ALA A 168 25.28 -20.91 -3.71
CA ALA A 168 25.86 -20.22 -2.55
C ALA A 168 25.59 -20.91 -1.19
N PHE A 169 24.58 -21.78 -1.12
CA PHE A 169 24.17 -22.46 0.11
C PHE A 169 24.02 -23.98 -0.03
N SER A 170 24.59 -24.59 -1.07
CA SER A 170 24.62 -26.06 -1.13
C SER A 170 25.75 -26.56 -0.23
N LYS A 171 25.40 -27.41 0.74
CA LYS A 171 26.34 -28.29 1.44
C LYS A 171 26.50 -29.60 0.66
#